data_AF-A0A2N2Y564-F1
#
_entry.id   AF-A0A2N2Y564-F1
#
_cell.length_a   1.000
_cell.length_b   1.000
_cell.length_c   1.000
_cell.angle_alpha   90.00
_cell.angle_beta   90.00
_cell.angle_gamma   90.00
#
_symmetry.space_group_name_H-M   'P 1'
#
loop_
_entity.id
_entity.type
_entity.pdbx_description
1 polymer ?
#
loop_
_entity_poly.entity_id
_entity_poly.type
_entity_poly.pdbx_seq_one_letter_code
_entity_poly.pdbx_strand_id
1 'polypeptide(L)'
;NPKYDVSVTAKESLLAVRSEMIRSGLEVLSGETSIIIAPGYQYRMTDILITNFHQPRSTLLLLVSAFTGDNWKTAYHYALDNGFRFLSYGDACLFFPAGANLNH
;
A
#
# COMPACT_ATOMS: atom_id res chain seq x y z
N ASN A 1 -7.86 15.42 -4.45
CA ASN A 1 -6.63 16.24 -4.41
C ASN A 1 -6.15 16.40 -5.86
N PRO A 2 -6.25 17.59 -6.47
CA PRO A 2 -6.14 17.78 -7.93
C PRO A 2 -4.70 17.72 -8.47
N LYS A 3 -3.71 17.27 -7.67
CA LYS A 3 -2.29 17.31 -8.05
C LYS A 3 -1.81 16.20 -8.97
N TYR A 4 -2.62 15.17 -9.21
CA TYR A 4 -2.19 14.04 -10.04
C TYR A 4 -3.27 13.70 -11.05
N ASP A 5 -2.89 13.69 -12.31
CA ASP A 5 -3.72 13.12 -13.36
C ASP A 5 -3.93 11.63 -13.05
N VAL A 6 -5.20 11.26 -12.90
CA VAL A 6 -5.63 9.88 -12.62
C VAL A 6 -5.91 9.10 -13.90
N SER A 7 -5.82 9.75 -15.08
CA SER A 7 -5.99 9.08 -16.37
C SER A 7 -4.77 8.24 -16.78
N VAL A 8 -3.59 8.58 -16.26
CA VAL A 8 -2.35 7.87 -16.58
C VAL A 8 -2.27 6.56 -15.81
N THR A 9 -2.18 5.45 -16.54
CA THR A 9 -2.04 4.10 -16.00
C THR A 9 -0.66 3.88 -15.39
N ALA A 10 -0.54 2.85 -14.54
CA ALA A 10 0.76 2.42 -14.00
C ALA A 10 1.75 2.06 -15.12
N LYS A 11 1.27 1.39 -16.18
CA LYS A 11 2.08 1.00 -17.34
C LYS A 11 2.63 2.23 -18.07
N GLU A 12 1.78 3.21 -18.36
CA GLU A 12 2.21 4.45 -19.02
C GLU A 12 3.22 5.21 -18.16
N SER A 13 3.01 5.27 -16.85
CA SER A 13 3.95 5.88 -15.91
C SER A 13 5.33 5.22 -15.94
N LEU A 14 5.38 3.88 -15.88
CA LEU A 14 6.64 3.12 -15.94
C LEU A 14 7.33 3.25 -17.30
N LEU A 15 6.58 3.28 -18.41
CA LEU A 15 7.13 3.51 -19.74
C LEU A 15 7.72 4.90 -19.90
N ALA A 16 7.08 5.93 -19.33
CA ALA A 16 7.62 7.29 -19.32
C ALA A 16 8.94 7.36 -18.53
N VAL A 17 9.00 6.77 -17.33
CA VAL A 17 10.24 6.67 -16.53
C VAL A 17 11.33 5.95 -17.30
N ARG A 18 11.04 4.79 -17.90
CA ARG A 18 12.01 4.02 -18.70
C ARG A 18 12.54 4.82 -19.89
N SER A 19 11.66 5.53 -20.60
CA SER A 19 12.04 6.30 -21.78
C SER A 19 13.00 7.43 -21.41
N GLU A 20 12.76 8.08 -20.27
CA GLU A 20 13.65 9.10 -19.74
C GLU A 20 15.00 8.54 -19.30
N MET A 21 15.01 7.38 -18.63
CA MET A 21 16.26 6.71 -18.25
C MET A 21 17.12 6.39 -19.48
N ILE A 22 16.52 5.86 -20.55
CA ILE A 22 17.24 5.57 -21.81
C ILE A 22 17.76 6.86 -22.44
N ARG A 23 16.92 7.90 -22.53
CA ARG A 23 17.27 9.19 -23.14
C ARG A 23 18.44 9.87 -22.43
N SER A 24 18.49 9.74 -21.11
CA SER A 24 19.48 10.38 -20.25
C SER A 24 20.67 9.46 -19.91
N GLY A 25 20.73 8.24 -20.46
CA GLY A 25 21.80 7.29 -20.21
C GLY A 25 21.89 6.80 -18.75
N LEU A 26 20.76 6.77 -18.05
CA LEU A 26 20.67 6.36 -16.66
C LEU A 26 20.42 4.85 -16.54
N GLU A 27 21.27 4.17 -15.79
CA GLU A 27 21.08 2.74 -15.47
C GLU A 27 20.33 2.53 -14.15
N VAL A 28 20.37 3.52 -13.24
CA VAL A 28 19.74 3.47 -11.92
C VAL A 28 18.91 4.72 -11.69
N LEU A 29 17.71 4.52 -11.15
CA LEU A 29 16.87 5.60 -10.62
C LEU A 29 16.99 5.62 -9.09
N SER A 30 17.33 6.77 -8.54
CA SER A 30 17.38 7.00 -7.09
C SER A 30 16.54 8.21 -6.71
N GLY A 31 15.86 8.14 -5.59
CA GLY A 31 15.11 9.25 -5.03
C GLY A 31 14.65 8.93 -3.62
N GLU A 32 14.22 9.97 -2.92
CA GLU A 32 13.63 9.85 -1.59
C GLU A 32 12.14 10.15 -1.67
N THR A 33 11.38 9.57 -0.74
CA THR A 33 9.95 9.84 -0.63
C THR A 33 9.59 10.15 0.80
N SER A 34 8.80 11.21 0.97
CA SER A 34 8.15 11.57 2.23
C SER A 34 6.64 11.38 2.13
N ILE A 35 6.19 10.50 1.23
CA ILE A 35 4.77 10.25 1.00
C ILE A 35 4.11 9.69 2.26
N ILE A 36 2.95 10.25 2.61
CA ILE A 36 2.06 9.69 3.62
C ILE A 36 0.86 9.08 2.89
N ILE A 37 0.68 7.78 3.07
CA ILE A 37 -0.46 7.04 2.57
C ILE A 37 -1.49 6.95 3.70
N ALA A 38 -2.66 7.55 3.48
CA ALA A 38 -3.75 7.68 4.44
C ALA A 38 -5.09 7.43 3.74
N PRO A 39 -6.19 7.19 4.48
CA PRO A 39 -7.51 6.94 3.90
C PRO A 39 -7.89 7.94 2.80
N GLY A 40 -8.40 7.42 1.68
CA GLY A 40 -8.67 8.18 0.46
C GLY A 40 -7.51 8.18 -0.56
N TYR A 41 -6.36 7.56 -0.23
CA TYR A 41 -5.31 7.31 -1.21
C TYR A 41 -5.74 6.27 -2.25
N GLN A 42 -5.50 6.58 -3.52
CA GLN A 42 -5.77 5.66 -4.63
C GLN A 42 -4.48 4.90 -5.00
N TYR A 43 -4.47 3.59 -4.71
CA TYR A 43 -3.38 2.71 -5.09
C TYR A 43 -3.39 2.48 -6.60
N ARG A 44 -2.20 2.56 -7.23
CA ARG A 44 -2.06 2.41 -8.69
C ARG A 44 -1.32 1.14 -9.13
N MET A 45 -0.52 0.55 -8.25
CA MET A 45 0.36 -0.59 -8.58
C MET A 45 0.25 -1.77 -7.60
N THR A 46 -0.41 -1.59 -6.46
CA THR A 46 -0.45 -2.59 -5.40
C THR A 46 -1.81 -3.26 -5.38
N ASP A 47 -1.84 -4.55 -5.70
CA ASP A 47 -3.08 -5.34 -5.71
C ASP A 47 -3.33 -6.08 -4.40
N ILE A 48 -2.28 -6.39 -3.64
CA ILE A 48 -2.32 -7.14 -2.38
C ILE A 48 -1.25 -6.59 -1.44
N LEU A 49 -1.55 -6.55 -0.14
CA LEU A 49 -0.61 -6.12 0.89
C LEU A 49 -0.33 -7.25 1.89
N ILE A 50 0.93 -7.65 2.01
CA ILE A 50 1.41 -8.51 3.10
C ILE A 50 2.20 -7.65 4.08
N THR A 51 1.81 -7.65 5.35
CA THR A 51 2.47 -6.81 6.38
C THR A 51 2.22 -7.36 7.78
N ASN A 52 3.01 -6.93 8.78
CA ASN A 52 2.79 -7.29 10.17
C ASN A 52 1.59 -6.55 10.78
N PHE A 53 1.18 -6.98 11.98
CA PHE A 53 0.27 -6.19 12.81
C PHE A 53 1.00 -5.01 13.45
N HIS A 54 0.47 -3.80 13.27
CA HIS A 54 1.09 -2.55 13.70
C HIS A 54 0.44 -2.02 14.97
N GLN A 55 1.14 -1.14 15.69
CA GLN A 55 0.55 -0.48 16.85
C GLN A 55 -0.63 0.44 16.47
N PRO A 56 -1.67 0.52 17.32
CA PRO A 56 -2.68 1.56 17.24
C PRO A 56 -2.05 2.95 17.16
N ARG A 57 -2.60 3.82 16.31
CA ARG A 57 -2.12 5.21 16.07
C ARG A 57 -0.74 5.33 15.41
N SER A 58 -0.26 4.28 14.74
CA SER A 58 0.94 4.36 13.89
C SER A 58 0.62 4.84 12.47
N THR A 59 1.61 5.41 11.77
CA THR A 59 1.51 5.74 10.33
C THR A 59 1.38 4.49 9.46
N LEU A 60 1.94 3.35 9.89
CA LEU A 60 1.74 2.06 9.22
C LEU A 60 0.28 1.59 9.31
N LEU A 61 -0.41 1.88 10.41
CA LEU A 61 -1.85 1.62 10.50
C LEU A 61 -2.65 2.54 9.57
N LEU A 62 -2.19 3.76 9.29
CA LEU A 62 -2.79 4.62 8.27
C LEU A 62 -2.66 4.00 6.87
N LEU A 63 -1.49 3.46 6.52
CA LEU A 63 -1.29 2.71 5.28
C LEU A 63 -2.26 1.52 5.17
N VAL A 64 -2.34 0.69 6.21
CA VAL A 64 -3.24 -0.47 6.25
C VAL A 64 -4.70 -0.06 6.13
N SER A 65 -5.13 0.98 6.85
CA SER A 65 -6.53 1.45 6.76
C SER A 65 -6.84 2.10 5.41
N ALA A 66 -5.88 2.79 4.79
CA ALA A 66 -6.03 3.32 3.44
C ALA A 66 -6.23 2.20 2.41
N PHE A 67 -5.54 1.07 2.57
CA PHE A 67 -5.64 -0.06 1.65
C PHE A 67 -6.93 -0.86 1.83
N THR A 68 -7.31 -1.12 3.09
CA THR A 68 -8.38 -2.09 3.43
C THR A 68 -9.71 -1.45 3.82
N GLY A 69 -9.77 -0.13 3.95
CA GLY A 69 -10.93 0.56 4.50
C GLY A 69 -11.10 0.25 5.99
N ASP A 70 -12.27 -0.24 6.40
CA ASP A 70 -12.54 -0.64 7.79
C ASP A 70 -12.19 -2.11 8.09
N ASN A 71 -11.89 -2.92 7.05
CA ASN A 71 -11.70 -4.37 7.19
C ASN A 71 -10.50 -4.75 8.09
N TRP A 72 -9.49 -3.88 8.22
CA TRP A 72 -8.37 -4.14 9.13
C TRP A 72 -8.82 -4.28 10.58
N LYS A 73 -9.89 -3.60 11.01
CA LYS A 73 -10.37 -3.67 12.40
C LYS A 73 -10.79 -5.10 12.74
N THR A 74 -11.49 -5.77 11.83
CA THR A 74 -11.89 -7.17 11.98
C THR A 74 -10.70 -8.10 12.11
N ALA A 75 -9.69 -7.92 11.26
CA ALA A 75 -8.46 -8.71 11.33
C ALA A 75 -7.70 -8.48 12.65
N TYR A 76 -7.66 -7.25 13.14
CA TYR A 76 -6.97 -6.89 14.39
C TYR A 76 -7.70 -7.43 15.62
N HIS A 77 -9.03 -7.36 15.67
CA HIS A 77 -9.80 -7.98 16.74
C HIS A 77 -9.57 -9.49 16.77
N TYR A 78 -9.65 -10.17 15.62
CA TYR A 78 -9.36 -11.60 15.52
C TYR A 78 -7.95 -11.93 16.04
N ALA A 79 -6.95 -11.16 15.64
CA ALA A 79 -5.56 -11.38 16.05
C ALA A 79 -5.37 -11.23 17.57
N LEU A 80 -6.00 -10.21 18.17
CA LEU A 80 -5.98 -10.00 19.63
C LEU A 80 -6.66 -11.15 20.36
N ASP A 81 -7.85 -11.57 19.91
CA ASP A 81 -8.64 -12.63 20.52
C ASP A 81 -7.95 -14.01 20.43
N ASN A 82 -7.07 -14.20 19.44
CA ASN A 82 -6.36 -15.46 19.19
C ASN A 82 -4.88 -15.43 19.58
N GLY A 83 -4.42 -14.39 20.30
CA GLY A 83 -3.05 -14.34 20.83
C GLY A 83 -1.94 -14.21 19.78
N PHE A 84 -2.23 -13.57 18.65
CA PHE A 84 -1.23 -13.30 17.63
C PHE A 84 -0.17 -12.33 18.17
N ARG A 85 1.06 -12.49 17.69
CA ARG A 85 2.19 -11.62 18.03
C ARG A 85 2.16 -10.39 17.12
N PHE A 86 2.28 -9.20 17.70
CA PHE A 86 2.29 -7.93 16.95
C PHE A 86 3.73 -7.45 16.71
N LEU A 87 3.87 -6.40 15.90
CA LEU A 87 5.12 -5.69 15.58
C LEU A 87 6.09 -6.48 14.68
N SER A 88 7.32 -5.97 14.55
CA SER A 88 8.31 -6.36 13.54
C SER A 88 8.69 -7.85 13.53
N TYR A 89 8.54 -8.54 14.67
CA TYR A 89 8.83 -9.97 14.81
C TYR A 89 7.57 -10.79 15.12
N GLY A 90 6.41 -10.17 14.93
CA GLY A 90 5.11 -10.79 15.09
C GLY A 90 4.66 -11.52 13.84
N ASP A 91 3.39 -11.90 13.86
CA ASP A 91 2.74 -12.57 12.76
C ASP A 91 2.36 -11.58 11.65
N ALA A 92 2.01 -12.09 10.48
CA ALA A 92 1.69 -11.31 9.29
C ALA A 92 0.21 -11.42 8.91
N CYS A 93 -0.26 -10.41 8.17
CA CYS A 93 -1.58 -10.33 7.56
C CYS A 93 -1.43 -10.36 6.03
N LEU A 94 -2.40 -10.96 5.37
CA LEU A 94 -2.66 -10.79 3.95
C LEU A 94 -3.91 -9.93 3.79
N PHE A 95 -3.80 -8.80 3.09
CA PHE A 95 -4.90 -7.89 2.85
C PHE A 95 -5.16 -7.73 1.35
N PHE A 96 -6.44 -7.68 1.01
CA PHE A 96 -6.94 -7.27 -0.30
C PHE A 96 -7.52 -5.85 -0.21
N PRO A 97 -7.52 -5.09 -1.32
CA PRO A 97 -8.00 -3.73 -1.32
C PRO A 97 -9.49 -3.67 -0.99
N ALA A 98 -9.92 -2.58 -0.35
CA ALA A 98 -11.33 -2.37 -0.03
C ALA A 98 -12.20 -2.48 -1.29
N GLY A 99 -13.24 -3.31 -1.24
CA GLY A 99 -14.14 -3.54 -2.38
C GLY A 99 -13.64 -4.53 -3.42
N ALA A 100 -12.52 -5.25 -3.18
CA ALA A 100 -12.13 -6.37 -4.02
C ALA A 100 -13.22 -7.46 -4.00
N ASN A 101 -13.76 -7.82 -5.18
CA ASN A 101 -14.59 -9.01 -5.33
C ASN A 101 -13.66 -10.23 -5.34
N LEU A 102 -13.68 -11.00 -4.25
CA LEU A 102 -12.88 -12.23 -4.08
C LEU A 102 -13.53 -13.47 -4.70
N ASN A 103 -14.59 -13.30 -5.49
CA ASN A 103 -15.20 -14.37 -6.25
C ASN A 103 -14.30 -14.71 -7.44
N HIS A 104 -13.35 -15.61 -7.20
CA HIS A 104 -12.73 -16.44 -8.23
C HIS A 104 -13.66 -17.60 -8.59
#